data_AF-A0A834F0A9-F1
#
_entry.id   AF-A0A834F0A9-F1
#
_cell.length_a   1.000
_cell.length_b   1.000
_cell.length_c   1.000
_cell.angle_alpha   90.00
_cell.angle_beta   90.00
_cell.angle_gamma   90.00
#
_symmetry.space_group_name_H-M   'P 1'
#
loop_
_entity.id
_entity.type
_entity.pdbx_description
1 polymer ?
#
loop_
_entity_poly.entity_id
_entity_poly.type
_entity_poly.pdbx_seq_one_letter_code
_entity_poly.pdbx_strand_id
1 'polypeptide(L)'
;MELEAKLSSVLQLVDDFRQEKADNEQRDNHQDLLEKRIHDMDQQAQINNVILTGLQLQPRARPGATNVSMDANAAVMDANDTVENQVGVFLVSKGIALDLNTVEICHPLPQRIQINPQS
;
A
#
# COMPACT_ATOMS: atom_id res chain seq x y z
N MET A 1 57.52 25.83 -1.79
CA MET A 1 56.68 25.40 -2.93
C MET A 1 55.83 24.17 -2.61
N GLU A 2 56.40 23.01 -2.25
CA GLU A 2 55.57 21.79 -2.03
C GLU A 2 54.64 21.87 -0.79
N LEU A 3 55.09 22.53 0.29
CA LEU A 3 54.27 22.72 1.50
C LEU A 3 53.08 23.66 1.26
N GLU A 4 53.27 24.73 0.49
CA GLU A 4 52.19 25.68 0.15
C GLU A 4 51.15 25.03 -0.75
N ALA A 5 51.57 24.21 -1.73
CA ALA A 5 50.64 23.47 -2.58
C ALA A 5 49.77 22.47 -1.77
N LYS A 6 50.38 21.78 -0.80
CA LYS A 6 49.65 20.89 0.12
C LYS A 6 48.69 21.66 1.02
N LEU A 7 49.11 22.82 1.55
CA LEU A 7 48.26 23.66 2.38
C LEU A 7 47.05 24.18 1.60
N SER A 8 47.24 24.64 0.36
CA SER A 8 46.14 25.09 -0.50
C SER A 8 45.14 23.97 -0.81
N SER A 9 45.63 22.75 -1.06
CA SER A 9 44.76 21.58 -1.29
C SER A 9 43.94 21.23 -0.05
N VAL A 10 44.52 21.33 1.15
CA VAL A 10 43.78 21.10 2.40
C VAL A 10 42.74 22.19 2.64
N LEU A 11 43.06 23.46 2.37
CA LEU A 11 42.11 24.55 2.51
C LEU A 11 40.92 24.39 1.56
N GLN A 12 41.18 24.02 0.31
CA GLN A 12 40.12 23.76 -0.67
C GLN A 12 39.23 22.59 -0.23
N LEU A 13 39.81 21.50 0.27
CA LEU A 13 39.04 20.37 0.78
C LEU A 13 38.14 20.75 1.98
N VAL A 14 38.61 21.66 2.84
CA VAL A 14 37.81 22.16 3.98
C VAL A 14 36.66 23.04 3.50
N ASP A 15 36.87 23.83 2.44
CA ASP A 15 35.82 24.64 1.83
C ASP A 15 34.77 23.75 1.16
N ASP A 16 35.20 22.76 0.38
CA ASP A 16 34.31 21.78 -0.26
C ASP A 16 33.50 21.01 0.80
N PHE A 17 34.15 20.57 1.89
CA PHE A 17 33.46 19.88 2.99
C PHE A 17 32.43 20.76 3.69
N ARG A 18 32.74 22.06 3.88
CA ARG A 18 31.79 23.01 4.49
C ARG A 18 30.58 23.21 3.59
N GLN A 19 30.79 23.33 2.29
CA GLN A 19 29.72 23.47 1.32
C GLN A 19 28.84 22.22 1.28
N GLU A 20 29.46 21.04 1.17
CA GLU A 20 28.74 19.76 1.17
C GLU A 20 27.91 19.58 2.44
N LYS A 21 28.44 19.98 3.60
CA LYS A 21 27.70 19.94 4.86
C LYS A 21 26.44 20.80 4.82
N ALA A 22 26.55 22.04 4.32
CA ALA A 22 25.41 22.95 4.21
C ALA A 22 24.35 22.41 3.24
N ASP A 23 24.78 21.86 2.11
CA ASP A 23 23.88 21.25 1.13
C ASP A 23 23.19 20.00 1.70
N ASN A 24 23.89 19.21 2.50
CA ASN A 24 23.31 18.05 3.16
C ASN A 24 22.26 18.44 4.20
N GLU A 25 22.53 19.46 5.03
CA GLU A 25 21.54 19.99 5.98
C GLU A 25 20.29 20.53 5.25
N GLN A 26 20.45 21.20 4.10
CA GLN A 26 19.32 21.65 3.30
C GLN A 26 18.50 20.47 2.75
N ARG A 27 19.17 19.41 2.28
CA ARG A 27 18.51 18.21 1.77
C ARG A 27 17.77 17.45 2.85
N ASP A 28 18.36 17.30 4.03
CA ASP A 28 17.73 16.62 5.17
C ASP A 28 16.45 17.36 5.58
N ASN A 29 16.50 18.70 5.68
CA ASN A 29 15.31 19.52 5.96
C ASN A 29 14.22 19.36 4.87
N HIS A 30 14.62 19.26 3.61
CA HIS A 30 13.67 19.05 2.52
C HIS A 30 13.04 17.65 2.58
N GLN A 31 13.83 16.64 2.93
CA GLN A 31 13.35 15.29 3.11
C GLN A 31 12.33 15.22 4.26
N ASP A 32 12.63 15.80 5.42
CA ASP A 32 11.71 15.83 6.57
C ASP A 32 10.38 16.50 6.22
N LEU A 33 10.44 17.60 5.45
CA LEU A 33 9.24 18.29 4.98
C LEU A 33 8.39 17.39 4.06
N LEU A 34 9.03 16.69 3.13
CA LEU A 34 8.35 15.80 2.19
C LEU A 34 7.76 14.58 2.89
N GLU A 35 8.50 13.96 3.81
CA GLU A 35 8.02 12.83 4.60
C GLU A 35 6.79 13.21 5.42
N LYS A 36 6.82 14.38 6.06
CA LYS A 36 5.65 14.90 6.79
C LYS A 36 4.45 15.09 5.86
N ARG A 37 4.67 15.69 4.68
CA ARG A 37 3.59 15.92 3.70
C ARG A 37 3.00 14.61 3.17
N ILE A 38 3.85 13.61 2.91
CA ILE A 38 3.40 12.28 2.49
C ILE A 38 2.59 11.63 3.61
N HIS A 39 3.05 11.74 4.85
CA HIS A 39 2.33 11.22 6.00
C HIS A 39 0.95 11.88 6.15
N ASP A 40 0.88 13.21 6.07
CA ASP A 40 -0.39 13.95 6.16
C ASP A 40 -1.36 13.53 5.04
N MET A 41 -0.87 13.36 3.81
CA MET A 41 -1.67 12.86 2.69
C MET A 41 -2.17 11.43 2.90
N ASP A 42 -1.31 10.54 3.38
CA ASP A 42 -1.66 9.15 3.66
C ASP A 42 -2.71 9.05 4.77
N GLN A 43 -2.55 9.83 5.84
CA GLN A 43 -3.57 9.95 6.89
C GLN A 43 -4.89 10.45 6.31
N GLN A 44 -4.87 11.49 5.48
CA GLN A 44 -6.08 12.02 4.87
C GLN A 44 -6.77 11.01 3.95
N ALA A 45 -6.02 10.21 3.19
CA ALA A 45 -6.55 9.14 2.36
C ALA A 45 -7.13 7.99 3.20
N GLN A 46 -6.57 7.73 4.38
CA GLN A 46 -7.01 6.64 5.26
C GLN A 46 -8.23 6.95 6.12
N ILE A 47 -8.59 8.23 6.34
CA ILE A 47 -9.74 8.63 7.19
C ILE A 47 -11.04 7.93 6.78
N ASN A 48 -11.23 7.70 5.47
CA ASN A 48 -12.45 7.09 4.94
C ASN A 48 -12.34 5.57 4.76
N ASN A 49 -11.18 4.97 5.02
CA ASN A 49 -10.97 3.54 4.84
C ASN A 49 -11.53 2.76 6.03
N VAL A 50 -12.33 1.72 5.74
CA VAL A 50 -12.89 0.83 6.76
C VAL A 50 -12.33 -0.58 6.54
N ILE A 51 -11.77 -1.16 7.60
CA ILE A 51 -11.30 -2.55 7.58
C ILE A 51 -12.43 -3.46 8.05
N LEU A 52 -12.90 -4.32 7.16
CA LEU A 52 -13.87 -5.37 7.48
C LEU A 52 -13.14 -6.69 7.74
N THR A 53 -13.43 -7.29 8.88
CA THR A 53 -12.88 -8.60 9.28
C THR A 53 -14.01 -9.61 9.48
N GLY A 54 -13.69 -10.90 9.41
CA GLY A 54 -14.68 -11.98 9.55
C GLY A 54 -15.55 -12.22 8.31
N LEU A 55 -15.36 -11.44 7.24
CA LEU A 55 -15.95 -11.70 5.93
C LEU A 55 -15.15 -12.79 5.22
N GLN A 56 -15.80 -13.93 4.96
CA GLN A 56 -15.24 -14.95 4.07
C GLN A 56 -15.54 -14.53 2.63
N LEU A 57 -14.52 -14.00 1.94
CA LEU A 57 -14.62 -13.68 0.53
C LEU A 57 -14.47 -14.96 -0.28
N GLN A 58 -15.42 -15.22 -1.19
CA GLN A 58 -15.20 -16.20 -2.25
C GLN A 58 -14.29 -15.54 -3.31
N PRO A 59 -13.06 -16.03 -3.50
CA PRO A 59 -12.20 -15.52 -4.56
C PRO A 59 -12.87 -15.81 -5.90
N ARG A 60 -12.89 -14.81 -6.78
CA ARG A 60 -13.27 -14.98 -8.19
C ARG A 60 -12.53 -16.20 -8.73
N ALA A 61 -13.25 -17.26 -9.08
CA ALA A 61 -12.62 -18.44 -9.66
C ALA A 61 -11.88 -17.97 -10.93
N ARG A 62 -10.55 -18.09 -10.92
CA ARG A 62 -9.73 -17.72 -12.08
C ARG A 62 -10.17 -18.64 -13.24
N PRO A 63 -10.55 -18.10 -14.42
CA PRO A 63 -10.84 -18.94 -15.56
C PRO A 63 -9.58 -19.77 -15.85
N GLY A 64 -9.66 -21.10 -15.69
CA GLY A 64 -8.54 -22.02 -15.94
C GLY A 64 -7.97 -22.75 -14.73
N ALA A 65 -8.49 -22.56 -13.50
CA ALA A 65 -8.08 -23.34 -12.33
C ALA A 65 -9.07 -24.48 -11.97
N THR A 66 -9.74 -25.06 -12.96
CA THR A 66 -10.53 -26.29 -12.81
C THR A 66 -9.81 -27.45 -13.50
N ASN A 67 -9.09 -28.22 -12.69
CA ASN A 67 -8.88 -29.63 -12.91
C ASN A 67 -10.23 -30.34 -13.08
N VAL A 68 -10.51 -30.73 -14.33
CA VAL A 68 -11.34 -31.86 -14.82
C VAL A 68 -12.51 -32.28 -13.91
N SER A 69 -13.73 -31.91 -14.32
CA SER A 69 -14.78 -32.84 -14.74
C SER A 69 -16.10 -32.08 -14.96
N MET A 70 -16.71 -32.28 -16.13
CA MET A 70 -18.15 -32.17 -16.47
C MET A 70 -18.98 -31.17 -15.64
N ASP A 71 -19.48 -30.06 -16.16
CA ASP A 71 -20.38 -29.99 -17.29
C ASP A 71 -20.46 -28.55 -17.83
N ALA A 72 -20.66 -28.44 -19.14
CA ALA A 72 -20.92 -27.19 -19.82
C ALA A 72 -22.27 -26.62 -19.38
N ASN A 73 -22.26 -25.77 -18.37
CA ASN A 73 -23.23 -24.69 -18.25
C ASN A 73 -22.46 -23.39 -18.09
N ALA A 74 -22.61 -22.54 -19.10
CA ALA A 74 -22.11 -21.19 -19.14
C ALA A 74 -22.42 -20.50 -17.80
N ALA A 75 -21.40 -20.32 -16.97
CA ALA A 75 -21.48 -19.51 -15.78
C ALA A 75 -21.68 -18.07 -16.27
N VAL A 76 -22.94 -17.68 -16.39
CA VAL A 76 -23.35 -16.29 -16.36
C VAL A 76 -22.66 -15.71 -15.13
N MET A 77 -21.67 -14.86 -15.36
CA MET A 77 -20.96 -14.16 -14.29
C MET A 77 -22.00 -13.38 -13.51
N ASP A 78 -22.38 -13.92 -12.35
CA ASP A 78 -23.39 -13.29 -11.52
C ASP A 78 -22.77 -12.01 -10.96
N ALA A 79 -23.51 -10.90 -10.99
CA ALA A 79 -23.02 -9.63 -10.45
C ALA A 79 -22.60 -9.79 -8.98
N ASN A 80 -23.12 -10.80 -8.29
CA ASN A 80 -22.78 -11.20 -6.92
C ASN A 80 -21.33 -11.64 -6.69
N ASP A 81 -20.53 -11.89 -7.74
CA ASP A 81 -19.14 -12.36 -7.60
C ASP A 81 -18.12 -11.24 -7.32
N THR A 82 -18.54 -9.97 -7.30
CA THR A 82 -17.63 -8.86 -6.95
C THR A 82 -17.42 -8.75 -5.44
N VAL A 83 -16.24 -8.27 -5.03
CA VAL A 83 -15.90 -8.10 -3.61
C VAL A 83 -16.84 -7.08 -2.97
N GLU A 84 -17.17 -6.02 -3.70
CA GLU A 84 -18.08 -4.95 -3.28
C GLU A 84 -19.48 -5.49 -2.97
N ASN A 85 -20.01 -6.38 -3.81
CA ASN A 85 -21.33 -6.98 -3.58
C ASN A 85 -21.31 -7.95 -2.40
N GLN A 86 -20.25 -8.76 -2.25
CA GLN A 86 -20.08 -9.63 -1.07
C GLN A 86 -20.00 -8.82 0.23
N VAL A 87 -19.30 -7.67 0.21
CA VAL A 87 -19.25 -6.72 1.32
C VAL A 87 -20.63 -6.14 1.61
N GLY A 88 -21.35 -5.69 0.57
CA GLY A 88 -22.70 -5.14 0.71
C GLY A 88 -23.67 -6.13 1.35
N VAL A 89 -23.72 -7.37 0.85
CA VAL A 89 -24.57 -8.44 1.41
C VAL A 89 -24.20 -8.74 2.86
N PHE A 90 -22.91 -8.81 3.18
CA PHE A 90 -22.45 -9.04 4.55
C PHE A 90 -22.90 -7.93 5.50
N LEU A 91 -22.74 -6.67 5.11
CA LEU A 91 -23.14 -5.52 5.93
C LEU A 91 -24.65 -5.48 6.14
N VAL A 92 -25.43 -5.73 5.09
CA VAL A 92 -26.91 -5.84 5.19
C VAL A 92 -27.30 -6.97 6.15
N SER A 93 -26.62 -8.12 6.11
CA SER A 93 -26.87 -9.23 7.06
C SER A 93 -26.61 -8.86 8.52
N LYS A 94 -25.81 -7.82 8.77
CA LYS A 94 -25.53 -7.25 10.10
C LYS A 94 -26.41 -6.04 10.43
N GLY A 95 -27.38 -5.71 9.58
CA GLY A 95 -28.27 -4.55 9.75
C GLY A 95 -27.60 -3.21 9.42
N ILE A 96 -26.48 -3.22 8.70
CA ILE A 96 -25.76 -2.02 8.28
C ILE A 96 -26.11 -1.74 6.82
N ALA A 97 -26.82 -0.64 6.59
CA ALA A 97 -27.12 -0.17 5.24
C ALA A 97 -25.92 0.60 4.68
N LEU A 98 -25.38 0.14 3.54
CA LEU A 98 -24.30 0.81 2.81
C LEU A 98 -24.76 1.02 1.36
N ASP A 99 -24.59 2.24 0.84
CA ASP A 99 -24.79 2.51 -0.58
C ASP A 99 -23.50 2.19 -1.34
N LEU A 100 -23.52 1.12 -2.13
CA LEU A 100 -22.36 0.68 -2.90
C LEU A 100 -21.89 1.71 -3.94
N ASN A 101 -22.72 2.68 -4.33
CA ASN A 101 -22.30 3.76 -5.23
C ASN A 101 -21.36 4.78 -4.56
N THR A 102 -21.31 4.78 -3.22
CA THR A 102 -20.41 5.64 -2.43
C THR A 102 -19.06 4.98 -2.14
N VAL A 103 -18.91 3.68 -2.47
CA VAL A 103 -17.68 2.93 -2.26
C VAL A 103 -16.77 3.12 -3.46
N GLU A 104 -15.59 3.69 -3.24
CA GLU A 104 -14.59 3.86 -4.31
C GLU A 104 -13.97 2.53 -4.74
N ILE A 105 -13.55 1.70 -3.77
CA ILE A 105 -12.89 0.42 -4.02
C ILE A 105 -12.98 -0.51 -2.82
N CYS A 106 -13.16 -1.82 -3.05
CA CYS A 106 -12.93 -2.86 -2.05
C CYS A 106 -11.76 -3.75 -2.47
N HIS A 107 -10.82 -4.00 -1.57
CA HIS A 107 -9.71 -4.92 -1.84
C HIS A 107 -9.44 -5.83 -0.63
N PRO A 108 -9.16 -7.14 -0.86
CA PRO A 108 -8.80 -8.05 0.20
C PRO A 108 -7.41 -7.68 0.75
N LEU A 109 -7.29 -7.59 2.08
CA LEU A 109 -6.01 -7.40 2.73
C LEU A 109 -5.26 -8.76 2.84
N PRO A 110 -3.92 -8.77 2.68
CA PRO A 110 -3.13 -9.97 2.87
C PRO A 110 -3.33 -10.54 4.29
N GLN A 111 -3.66 -11.83 4.39
CA GLN A 111 -3.72 -12.51 5.67
C GLN A 111 -2.33 -13.02 6.06
N ARG A 112 -1.97 -12.89 7.33
CA ARG A 112 -0.80 -13.61 7.86
C ARG A 112 -1.12 -15.10 7.84
N ILE A 113 -0.37 -15.88 7.08
CA ILE A 113 -0.41 -17.34 7.14
C ILE A 113 0.06 -17.73 8.54
N GLN A 114 -0.85 -18.21 9.39
CA GLN A 114 -0.44 -18.92 10.59
C GLN A 114 0.15 -20.26 10.13
N ILE A 115 1.47 -20.34 10.08
CA ILE A 115 2.17 -21.62 9.94
C ILE A 115 1.90 -22.37 11.24
N ASN A 116 0.92 -23.27 11.22
CA ASN A 116 0.63 -24.11 12.37
C ASN A 116 1.80 -25.12 12.52
N PRO A 117 2.57 -25.12 13.64
CA PRO A 117 3.73 -26.00 13.81
C PRO A 117 3.32 -27.41 14.26
N GLN A 118 2.30 -27.98 13.61
CA GLN A 118 1.80 -29.34 13.85
C GLN A 118 1.32 -29.92 12.52
N SER A 119 2.26 -30.36 11.68
CA SER A 119 2.05 -31.34 10.60
C SER A 119 3.33 -32.13 10.45
#